data_AF-A0A0N8GG88-F1
#
_entry.id   AF-A0A0N8GG88-F1
#
_cell.length_a   1.000
_cell.length_b   1.000
_cell.length_c   1.000
_cell.angle_alpha   90.00
_cell.angle_beta   90.00
_cell.angle_gamma   90.00
#
_symmetry.space_group_name_H-M   'P 1'
#
loop_
_entity.id
_entity.type
_entity.pdbx_description
1 polymer ?
#
loop_
_entity_poly.entity_id
_entity_poly.type
_entity_poly.pdbx_seq_one_letter_code
_entity_poly.pdbx_strand_id
1 'polypeptide(L)'
;MDNVLLSTLEVEKLKVKYGEYFEPIKSDNDFMTVLVRLKGIGVEGDNPREFFDTVKRLLEYIYRTENGKQALILTQLIHKIRIQSKFFLTDNATNVHQLCDLILIQFNHSLKDRVYYNVLKLLNYCDGSLGKFNIDSVLTPRIDNLEGNIYECFNIKLSLELLHTYLVLNIKDELLKLFSDICVDWYKFDHQVNEKIFEKLLWYAFILNRDKEIKEQITQYDSLIRSNRWGIKFFRYVTKSFSETGYINKEKLLLLINSFKKVKGYSAIEKESIIEHILKRVKEKQVMIGVERLVSYNLPPGDKLSDINQEILINLAVYENKKMTKIYKVIQVEAFSHPKREDIYMNRHFLKKLIEENEPGYIYVKEDRKANPKEEIESETEWFKWPSTDVISNPDDSNDSIGLNEKSELRKRGYQITGTTREQRWRILQRIVPDIGLKKVAYTIAGNVKLRKGQKDGSEKFRFAITEWEYDLAKLKKKYYKKDFNWPKT
;
A
#
# COMPACT_ATOMS: atom_id res chain seq x y z
N MET A 1 -18.91 44.63 -32.46
CA MET A 1 -17.49 44.22 -32.27
C MET A 1 -16.88 45.31 -31.43
N ASP A 2 -16.89 45.13 -30.12
CA ASP A 2 -16.32 46.12 -29.22
C ASP A 2 -14.82 45.83 -29.13
N ASN A 3 -14.01 46.73 -29.70
CA ASN A 3 -12.57 46.68 -29.52
C ASN A 3 -12.29 46.89 -28.03
N VAL A 4 -11.95 45.80 -27.33
CA VAL A 4 -11.45 45.85 -25.96
C VAL A 4 -10.07 46.53 -25.99
N LEU A 5 -10.07 47.86 -25.87
CA LEU A 5 -8.88 48.66 -25.65
C LEU A 5 -8.51 48.52 -24.19
N LEU A 6 -7.57 47.62 -23.89
CA LEU A 6 -6.95 47.60 -22.57
C LEU A 6 -6.19 48.89 -22.31
N SER A 7 -6.19 49.31 -21.04
CA SER A 7 -5.25 50.34 -20.60
C SER A 7 -3.82 49.82 -20.73
N THR A 8 -2.88 50.71 -21.04
CA THR A 8 -1.44 50.40 -21.12
C THR A 8 -0.93 49.71 -19.85
N LEU A 9 -1.55 50.02 -18.70
CA LEU A 9 -1.25 49.49 -17.39
C LEU A 9 -1.60 48.00 -17.23
N GLU A 10 -2.71 47.54 -17.79
CA GLU A 10 -3.12 46.12 -17.72
C GLU A 10 -2.20 45.23 -18.56
N VAL A 11 -1.81 45.73 -19.73
CA VAL A 11 -0.80 45.09 -20.59
C VAL A 11 0.55 45.01 -19.86
N GLU A 12 0.93 46.05 -19.14
CA GLU A 12 2.18 46.10 -18.37
C GLU A 12 2.16 45.14 -17.16
N LYS A 13 1.04 45.00 -16.47
CA LYS A 13 0.85 43.98 -15.42
C LYS A 13 0.97 42.55 -15.97
N LEU A 14 0.42 42.29 -17.15
CA LEU A 14 0.53 40.98 -17.82
C LEU A 14 1.95 40.70 -18.29
N LYS A 15 2.67 41.73 -18.79
CA LYS A 15 4.10 41.65 -19.14
C LYS A 15 4.96 41.28 -17.94
N VAL A 16 4.72 41.93 -16.80
CA VAL A 16 5.41 41.60 -15.53
C VAL A 16 5.06 40.18 -15.07
N LYS A 17 3.80 39.77 -15.21
CA LYS A 17 3.32 38.45 -14.76
C LYS A 17 3.86 37.28 -15.58
N TYR A 18 4.04 37.44 -16.90
CA TYR A 18 4.36 36.31 -17.78
C TYR A 18 5.73 36.34 -18.45
N GLY A 19 6.49 37.45 -18.38
CA GLY A 19 7.87 37.58 -18.87
C GLY A 19 8.03 37.57 -20.41
N GLU A 20 8.89 38.41 -20.97
CA GLU A 20 9.19 38.56 -22.41
C GLU A 20 8.06 39.04 -23.36
N TYR A 21 8.51 39.70 -24.44
CA TYR A 21 7.69 40.30 -25.50
C TYR A 21 7.16 39.21 -26.44
N PHE A 22 5.84 39.02 -26.48
CA PHE A 22 5.18 38.26 -27.54
C PHE A 22 4.17 39.16 -28.24
N GLU A 23 3.90 38.88 -29.53
CA GLU A 23 2.91 39.62 -30.27
C GLU A 23 1.49 39.23 -29.78
N PRO A 24 0.73 40.15 -29.18
CA PRO A 24 -0.57 39.82 -28.59
C PRO A 24 -1.55 39.43 -29.69
N ILE A 25 -2.39 38.44 -29.40
CA ILE A 25 -3.53 38.07 -30.26
C ILE A 25 -4.52 39.23 -30.20
N LYS A 26 -4.99 39.75 -31.33
CA LYS A 26 -5.82 40.97 -31.36
C LYS A 26 -7.31 40.68 -31.54
N SER A 27 -7.66 39.52 -32.09
CA SER A 27 -9.03 39.15 -32.43
C SER A 27 -9.31 37.65 -32.26
N ASP A 28 -10.59 37.29 -32.28
CA ASP A 28 -11.03 35.89 -32.24
C ASP A 28 -10.53 35.10 -33.47
N ASN A 29 -10.40 35.76 -34.63
CA ASN A 29 -9.88 35.14 -35.82
C ASN A 29 -8.38 34.82 -35.66
N ASP A 30 -7.61 35.77 -35.12
CA ASP A 30 -6.19 35.55 -34.80
C ASP A 30 -6.04 34.43 -33.76
N PHE A 31 -6.91 34.37 -32.76
CA PHE A 31 -6.94 33.29 -31.78
C PHE A 31 -7.08 31.94 -32.47
N MET A 32 -8.05 31.80 -33.39
CA MET A 32 -8.25 30.56 -34.13
C MET A 32 -7.06 30.20 -35.02
N THR A 33 -6.41 31.19 -35.65
CA THR A 33 -5.18 30.97 -36.43
C THR A 33 -4.05 30.43 -35.55
N VAL A 34 -3.81 31.05 -34.39
CA VAL A 34 -2.77 30.61 -33.45
C VAL A 34 -3.11 29.24 -32.84
N LEU A 35 -4.38 28.96 -32.59
CA LEU A 35 -4.85 27.65 -32.10
C LEU A 35 -4.63 26.54 -33.14
N VAL A 36 -4.87 26.81 -34.43
CA VAL A 36 -4.57 25.86 -35.52
C VAL A 36 -3.07 25.58 -35.60
N ARG A 37 -2.22 26.61 -35.43
CA ARG A 37 -0.77 26.44 -35.33
C ARG A 37 -0.40 25.53 -34.16
N LEU A 38 -0.97 25.75 -32.96
CA LEU A 38 -0.74 24.90 -31.79
C LEU A 38 -1.05 23.42 -32.07
N LYS A 39 -2.11 23.14 -32.82
CA LYS A 39 -2.49 21.78 -33.23
C LYS A 39 -1.43 21.11 -34.11
N GLY A 40 -0.73 21.88 -34.95
CA GLY A 40 0.36 21.38 -35.80
C GLY A 40 1.61 20.98 -35.01
N ILE A 41 1.95 21.72 -33.94
CA ILE A 41 3.15 21.49 -33.12
C ILE A 41 3.17 20.07 -32.49
N GLY A 42 2.01 19.45 -32.27
CA GLY A 42 1.92 18.10 -31.69
C GLY A 42 2.25 16.95 -32.64
N VAL A 43 2.42 17.19 -33.94
CA VAL A 43 2.52 16.12 -34.97
C VAL A 43 3.94 15.89 -35.48
N GLU A 44 4.81 16.90 -35.48
CA GLU A 44 6.01 16.91 -36.35
C GLU A 44 7.38 16.88 -35.65
N GLY A 45 7.46 16.69 -34.33
CA GLY A 45 8.75 16.57 -33.65
C GLY A 45 9.44 17.93 -33.41
N ASP A 46 9.35 18.36 -32.15
CA ASP A 46 10.29 19.20 -31.40
C ASP A 46 10.49 20.68 -31.75
N ASN A 47 9.59 21.51 -31.21
CA ASN A 47 10.00 22.79 -30.65
C ASN A 47 9.21 23.09 -29.35
N PRO A 48 9.67 22.60 -28.18
CA PRO A 48 9.01 22.86 -26.89
C PRO A 48 8.83 24.36 -26.63
N ARG A 49 9.81 25.19 -27.04
CA ARG A 49 9.74 26.64 -26.90
C ARG A 49 8.57 27.22 -27.69
N GLU A 50 8.41 26.83 -28.95
CA GLU A 50 7.28 27.28 -29.78
C GLU A 50 5.93 26.82 -29.21
N PHE A 51 5.86 25.60 -28.67
CA PHE A 51 4.67 25.12 -27.96
C PHE A 51 4.32 26.04 -26.79
N PHE A 52 5.29 26.32 -25.90
CA PHE A 52 5.08 27.16 -24.73
C PHE A 52 4.72 28.60 -25.11
N ASP A 53 5.42 29.19 -26.08
CA ASP A 53 5.13 30.55 -26.56
C ASP A 53 3.73 30.65 -27.17
N THR A 54 3.34 29.64 -27.95
CA THR A 54 2.00 29.59 -28.57
C THR A 54 0.91 29.44 -27.52
N VAL A 55 1.09 28.54 -26.55
CA VAL A 55 0.14 28.33 -25.45
C VAL A 55 0.01 29.60 -24.60
N LYS A 56 1.14 30.24 -24.26
CA LYS A 56 1.18 31.49 -23.51
C LYS A 56 0.42 32.62 -24.18
N ARG A 57 0.57 32.79 -25.50
CA ARG A 57 -0.18 33.79 -26.29
C ARG A 57 -1.69 33.54 -26.24
N LEU A 58 -2.10 32.29 -26.41
CA LEU A 58 -3.51 31.91 -26.34
C LEU A 58 -4.08 32.14 -24.93
N LEU A 59 -3.28 31.85 -23.89
CA LEU A 59 -3.67 32.05 -22.49
C LEU A 59 -3.80 33.52 -22.12
N GLU A 60 -2.88 34.39 -22.57
CA GLU A 60 -3.03 35.84 -22.38
C GLU A 60 -4.32 36.35 -23.02
N TYR A 61 -4.63 35.93 -24.25
CA TYR A 61 -5.85 36.35 -24.92
C TYR A 61 -7.10 35.92 -24.17
N ILE A 62 -7.14 34.67 -23.71
CA ILE A 62 -8.26 34.15 -22.92
C ILE A 62 -8.38 34.89 -21.59
N TYR A 63 -7.26 35.21 -20.93
CA TYR A 63 -7.27 35.98 -19.69
C TYR A 63 -7.83 37.38 -19.88
N ARG A 64 -7.42 38.07 -20.94
CA ARG A 64 -7.90 39.41 -21.24
C ARG A 64 -9.38 39.46 -21.61
N THR A 65 -9.85 38.47 -22.35
CA THR A 65 -11.22 38.45 -22.88
C THR A 65 -12.20 37.71 -21.98
N GLU A 66 -11.69 36.98 -20.99
CA GLU A 66 -12.43 36.04 -20.14
C GLU A 66 -13.34 35.08 -20.95
N ASN A 67 -12.95 34.75 -22.19
CA ASN A 67 -13.80 33.98 -23.08
C ASN A 67 -13.79 32.47 -22.73
N GLY A 68 -14.76 32.03 -21.94
CA GLY A 68 -14.88 30.64 -21.49
C GLY A 68 -14.98 29.59 -22.61
N LYS A 69 -15.54 29.93 -23.79
CA LYS A 69 -15.61 28.98 -24.93
C LYS A 69 -14.23 28.72 -25.52
N GLN A 70 -13.46 29.77 -25.74
CA GLN A 70 -12.09 29.68 -26.24
C GLN A 70 -11.18 28.99 -25.22
N ALA A 71 -11.36 29.30 -23.94
CA ALA A 71 -10.69 28.61 -22.85
C ALA A 71 -10.87 27.09 -22.94
N LEU A 72 -12.12 26.64 -23.11
CA LEU A 72 -12.46 25.22 -23.20
C LEU A 72 -11.80 24.55 -24.41
N ILE A 73 -11.87 25.20 -25.58
CA ILE A 73 -11.25 24.68 -26.80
C ILE A 73 -9.73 24.51 -26.60
N LEU A 74 -9.07 25.51 -26.02
CA LEU A 74 -7.65 25.47 -25.73
C LEU A 74 -7.31 24.31 -24.77
N THR A 75 -8.08 24.14 -23.70
CA THR A 75 -7.86 23.05 -22.72
C THR A 75 -7.98 21.67 -23.35
N GLN A 76 -9.00 21.47 -24.19
CA GLN A 76 -9.18 20.21 -24.91
C GLN A 76 -8.01 19.93 -25.87
N LEU A 77 -7.53 20.96 -26.57
CA LEU A 77 -6.40 20.84 -27.48
C LEU A 77 -5.11 20.52 -26.73
N ILE A 78 -4.80 21.24 -25.65
CA ILE A 78 -3.63 20.98 -24.79
C ILE A 78 -3.66 19.55 -24.25
N HIS A 79 -4.81 19.09 -23.75
CA HIS A 79 -4.95 17.72 -23.25
C HIS A 79 -4.70 16.68 -24.35
N LYS A 80 -5.21 16.93 -25.56
CA LYS A 80 -4.99 16.05 -26.71
C LYS A 80 -3.53 16.01 -27.15
N ILE A 81 -2.89 17.17 -27.29
CA ILE A 81 -1.46 17.28 -27.64
C ILE A 81 -0.63 16.53 -26.61
N ARG A 82 -0.92 16.70 -25.32
CA ARG A 82 -0.25 15.96 -24.27
C ARG A 82 -0.36 14.44 -24.44
N ILE A 83 -1.56 13.91 -24.69
CA ILE A 83 -1.76 12.47 -24.90
C ILE A 83 -0.94 11.95 -26.09
N GLN A 84 -0.81 12.75 -27.16
CA GLN A 84 -0.15 12.35 -28.40
C GLN A 84 1.37 12.52 -28.33
N SER A 85 1.84 13.67 -27.84
CA SER A 85 3.23 14.13 -27.99
C SER A 85 4.01 14.12 -26.68
N LYS A 86 3.37 13.79 -25.55
CA LYS A 86 3.96 13.85 -24.20
C LYS A 86 4.56 15.22 -23.82
N PHE A 87 4.15 16.32 -24.45
CA PHE A 87 4.53 17.66 -23.99
C PHE A 87 3.92 17.93 -22.61
N PHE A 88 4.76 18.36 -21.67
CA PHE A 88 4.35 18.70 -20.31
C PHE A 88 4.38 20.24 -20.15
N LEU A 89 3.24 20.82 -19.75
CA LEU A 89 3.16 22.25 -19.40
C LEU A 89 3.80 22.56 -18.03
N THR A 90 4.34 21.56 -17.36
CA THR A 90 4.40 21.50 -15.89
C THR A 90 5.76 21.84 -15.31
N ASP A 91 6.77 22.03 -16.16
CA ASP A 91 8.16 22.25 -15.73
C ASP A 91 8.48 23.76 -15.52
N ASN A 92 7.50 24.64 -15.71
CA ASN A 92 7.65 26.09 -15.56
C ASN A 92 6.48 26.67 -14.74
N ALA A 93 6.80 27.39 -13.66
CA ALA A 93 5.84 28.07 -12.78
C ALA A 93 4.85 28.95 -13.56
N THR A 94 5.33 29.64 -14.59
CA THR A 94 4.54 30.53 -15.45
C THR A 94 3.43 29.76 -16.16
N ASN A 95 3.73 28.58 -16.68
CA ASN A 95 2.75 27.76 -17.41
C ASN A 95 1.73 27.13 -16.45
N VAL A 96 2.14 26.76 -15.24
CA VAL A 96 1.23 26.30 -14.19
C VAL A 96 0.32 27.45 -13.74
N HIS A 97 0.85 28.67 -13.57
CA HIS A 97 0.07 29.88 -13.32
C HIS A 97 -0.98 30.11 -14.41
N GLN A 98 -0.57 30.06 -15.67
CA GLN A 98 -1.47 30.28 -16.79
C GLN A 98 -2.51 29.17 -16.94
N LEU A 99 -2.15 27.93 -16.64
CA LEU A 99 -3.10 26.82 -16.57
C LEU A 99 -4.11 27.09 -15.45
N CYS A 100 -3.68 27.50 -14.26
CA CYS A 100 -4.60 27.82 -13.16
C CYS A 100 -5.48 29.06 -13.46
N ASP A 101 -4.96 30.05 -14.18
CA ASP A 101 -5.77 31.18 -14.66
C ASP A 101 -6.82 30.72 -15.69
N LEU A 102 -6.44 29.87 -16.65
CA LEU A 102 -7.36 29.24 -17.61
C LEU A 102 -8.48 28.48 -16.90
N ILE A 103 -8.09 27.75 -15.86
CA ILE A 103 -8.95 26.98 -14.98
C ILE A 103 -9.96 27.90 -14.30
N LEU A 104 -9.51 28.99 -13.68
CA LEU A 104 -10.39 29.95 -12.99
C LEU A 104 -11.36 30.67 -13.93
N ILE A 105 -10.90 31.06 -15.12
CA ILE A 105 -11.77 31.66 -16.14
C ILE A 105 -12.85 30.67 -16.55
N GLN A 106 -12.48 29.40 -16.73
CA GLN A 106 -13.45 28.35 -17.02
C GLN A 106 -14.45 28.13 -15.88
N PHE A 107 -13.99 28.18 -14.63
CA PHE A 107 -14.84 28.15 -13.44
C PHE A 107 -15.87 29.28 -13.45
N ASN A 108 -15.46 30.50 -13.76
CA ASN A 108 -16.35 31.67 -13.75
C ASN A 108 -17.41 31.65 -14.87
N HIS A 109 -17.18 30.91 -15.97
CA HIS A 109 -18.03 30.98 -17.16
C HIS A 109 -18.72 29.67 -17.55
N SER A 110 -18.42 28.54 -16.89
CA SER A 110 -18.97 27.24 -17.30
C SER A 110 -18.95 26.20 -16.17
N LEU A 111 -20.11 25.97 -15.54
CA LEU A 111 -20.40 24.83 -14.65
C LEU A 111 -20.50 23.48 -15.39
N LYS A 112 -19.60 23.19 -16.33
CA LYS A 112 -19.63 21.93 -17.08
C LYS A 112 -18.60 20.99 -16.50
N ASP A 113 -19.06 19.89 -15.90
CA ASP A 113 -18.23 18.83 -15.31
C ASP A 113 -17.03 18.40 -16.17
N ARG A 114 -17.23 18.33 -17.49
CA ARG A 114 -16.18 17.93 -18.44
C ARG A 114 -14.99 18.89 -18.46
N VAL A 115 -15.23 20.17 -18.22
CA VAL A 115 -14.21 21.22 -18.16
C VAL A 115 -13.33 20.97 -16.93
N TYR A 116 -13.97 20.89 -15.76
CA TYR A 116 -13.32 20.61 -14.49
C TYR A 116 -12.56 19.29 -14.50
N TYR A 117 -13.15 18.25 -15.10
CA TYR A 117 -12.51 16.95 -15.24
C TYR A 117 -11.20 17.02 -16.06
N ASN A 118 -11.19 17.74 -17.18
CA ASN A 118 -9.99 17.89 -18.00
C ASN A 118 -8.91 18.71 -17.29
N VAL A 119 -9.33 19.72 -16.56
CA VAL A 119 -8.48 20.58 -15.73
C VAL A 119 -7.77 19.79 -14.65
N LEU A 120 -8.52 19.06 -13.82
CA LEU A 120 -7.95 18.24 -12.75
C LEU A 120 -7.02 17.18 -13.32
N LYS A 121 -7.37 16.60 -14.47
CA LYS A 121 -6.45 15.72 -15.18
C LYS A 121 -5.14 16.41 -15.53
N LEU A 122 -5.16 17.62 -16.08
CA LEU A 122 -3.93 18.34 -16.40
C LEU A 122 -3.08 18.60 -15.15
N LEU A 123 -3.70 18.98 -14.03
CA LEU A 123 -3.03 19.17 -12.74
C LEU A 123 -2.43 17.87 -12.19
N ASN A 124 -3.15 16.75 -12.30
CA ASN A 124 -2.69 15.42 -11.86
C ASN A 124 -1.44 14.92 -12.61
N TYR A 125 -1.03 15.61 -13.67
CA TYR A 125 0.19 15.30 -14.42
C TYR A 125 1.38 16.21 -14.10
N CYS A 126 1.21 17.21 -13.24
CA CYS A 126 2.29 17.99 -12.65
C CYS A 126 2.97 17.20 -11.51
N ASP A 127 3.24 15.92 -11.71
CA ASP A 127 3.89 15.06 -10.71
C ASP A 127 5.37 15.48 -10.53
N GLY A 128 5.93 15.24 -9.35
CA GLY A 128 7.31 15.60 -8.97
C GLY A 128 7.44 16.91 -8.17
N SER A 129 8.64 17.13 -7.61
CA SER A 129 8.90 18.24 -6.67
C SER A 129 8.70 19.63 -7.28
N LEU A 130 9.07 19.81 -8.56
CA LEU A 130 8.92 21.08 -9.27
C LEU A 130 7.46 21.37 -9.62
N GLY A 131 6.73 20.36 -10.10
CA GLY A 131 5.30 20.46 -10.38
C GLY A 131 4.51 20.77 -9.12
N LYS A 132 4.85 20.11 -8.00
CA LYS A 132 4.27 20.39 -6.68
C LYS A 132 4.54 21.82 -6.22
N PHE A 133 5.81 22.27 -6.22
CA PHE A 133 6.15 23.63 -5.78
C PHE A 133 5.39 24.68 -6.57
N ASN A 134 5.35 24.53 -7.90
CA ASN A 134 4.63 25.43 -8.78
C ASN A 134 3.13 25.41 -8.47
N ILE A 135 2.52 24.22 -8.35
CA ILE A 135 1.10 24.13 -8.02
C ILE A 135 0.81 24.74 -6.64
N ASP A 136 1.56 24.42 -5.60
CA ASP A 136 1.34 24.96 -4.26
C ASP A 136 1.41 26.51 -4.28
N SER A 137 2.38 27.09 -4.99
CA SER A 137 2.50 28.54 -5.11
C SER A 137 1.31 29.22 -5.81
N VAL A 138 0.59 28.49 -6.66
CA VAL A 138 -0.49 29.03 -7.49
C VAL A 138 -1.88 28.66 -6.98
N LEU A 139 -2.11 27.38 -6.69
CA LEU A 139 -3.40 26.84 -6.30
C LEU A 139 -3.71 27.09 -4.84
N THR A 140 -2.74 27.03 -3.92
CA THR A 140 -3.03 27.20 -2.49
C THR A 140 -3.77 28.52 -2.19
N PRO A 141 -3.40 29.69 -2.76
CA PRO A 141 -4.15 30.93 -2.55
C PRO A 141 -5.56 30.96 -3.19
N ARG A 142 -5.91 29.95 -3.98
CA ARG A 142 -7.10 29.91 -4.85
C ARG A 142 -7.91 28.62 -4.68
N ILE A 143 -7.53 27.76 -3.76
CA ILE A 143 -8.06 26.40 -3.64
C ILE A 143 -9.51 26.41 -3.19
N ASP A 144 -9.88 27.31 -2.27
CA ASP A 144 -11.26 27.47 -1.80
C ASP A 144 -12.24 27.82 -2.93
N ASN A 145 -11.83 28.69 -3.85
CA ASN A 145 -12.64 29.05 -5.02
C ASN A 145 -12.82 27.85 -5.97
N LEU A 146 -11.80 27.01 -6.09
CA LEU A 146 -11.83 25.82 -6.93
C LEU A 146 -12.69 24.72 -6.29
N GLU A 147 -12.57 24.52 -4.97
CA GLU A 147 -13.37 23.58 -4.19
C GLU A 147 -14.85 23.88 -4.26
N GLY A 148 -15.25 25.12 -3.94
CA GLY A 148 -16.66 25.51 -3.89
C GLY A 148 -17.36 25.22 -5.21
N ASN A 149 -16.75 25.64 -6.33
CA ASN A 149 -17.31 25.42 -7.65
C ASN A 149 -17.36 23.93 -8.08
N ILE A 150 -16.33 23.14 -7.74
CA ILE A 150 -16.32 21.70 -8.07
C ILE A 150 -17.38 20.96 -7.26
N TYR A 151 -17.47 21.26 -5.97
CA TYR A 151 -18.37 20.56 -5.06
C TYR A 151 -19.83 20.86 -5.38
N GLU A 152 -20.15 22.09 -5.77
CA GLU A 152 -21.49 22.51 -6.23
C GLU A 152 -21.99 21.75 -7.47
N CYS A 153 -21.11 21.13 -8.25
CA CYS A 153 -21.52 20.30 -9.39
C CYS A 153 -22.18 18.99 -8.97
N PHE A 154 -22.02 18.59 -7.70
CA PHE A 154 -22.50 17.31 -7.16
C PHE A 154 -22.19 16.10 -8.06
N ASN A 155 -21.01 16.11 -8.69
CA ASN A 155 -20.56 15.04 -9.58
C ASN A 155 -19.45 14.20 -8.92
N ILE A 156 -19.77 12.97 -8.54
CA ILE A 156 -18.83 12.13 -7.77
C ILE A 156 -17.55 11.79 -8.56
N LYS A 157 -17.62 11.70 -9.89
CA LYS A 157 -16.41 11.46 -10.71
C LYS A 157 -15.48 12.65 -10.64
N LEU A 158 -16.05 13.85 -10.62
CA LEU A 158 -15.28 15.07 -10.50
C LEU A 158 -14.67 15.20 -9.10
N SER A 159 -15.44 14.94 -8.04
CA SER A 159 -14.95 14.92 -6.67
C SER A 159 -13.82 13.89 -6.47
N LEU A 160 -13.91 12.71 -7.10
CA LEU A 160 -12.83 11.71 -7.08
C LEU A 160 -11.55 12.19 -7.78
N GLU A 161 -11.66 12.92 -8.90
CA GLU A 161 -10.48 13.50 -9.53
C GLU A 161 -9.88 14.63 -8.68
N LEU A 162 -10.71 15.38 -7.94
CA LEU A 162 -10.22 16.42 -7.01
C LEU A 162 -9.51 15.80 -5.81
N LEU A 163 -10.06 14.74 -5.21
CA LEU A 163 -9.36 13.92 -4.21
C LEU A 163 -8.02 13.40 -4.77
N HIS A 164 -8.01 12.94 -6.01
CA HIS A 164 -6.76 12.53 -6.65
C HIS A 164 -5.76 13.68 -6.77
N THR A 165 -6.22 14.87 -7.14
CA THR A 165 -5.38 16.08 -7.19
C THR A 165 -4.79 16.41 -5.82
N TYR A 166 -5.57 16.38 -4.75
CA TYR A 166 -5.03 16.63 -3.40
C TYR A 166 -4.05 15.56 -2.94
N LEU A 167 -4.26 14.31 -3.36
CA LEU A 167 -3.30 13.25 -3.12
C LEU A 167 -1.98 13.49 -3.87
N VAL A 168 -2.03 13.88 -5.16
CA VAL A 168 -0.85 14.21 -5.99
C VAL A 168 -0.05 15.37 -5.36
N LEU A 169 -0.74 16.39 -4.90
CA LEU A 169 -0.14 17.57 -4.28
C LEU A 169 0.28 17.34 -2.82
N ASN A 170 -0.13 16.21 -2.23
CA ASN A 170 0.08 15.90 -0.82
C ASN A 170 -0.46 17.01 0.11
N ILE A 171 -1.67 17.51 -0.18
CA ILE A 171 -2.43 18.46 0.64
C ILE A 171 -3.42 17.66 1.48
N LYS A 172 -2.95 17.12 2.61
CA LYS A 172 -3.68 16.12 3.40
C LYS A 172 -4.95 16.67 4.05
N ASP A 173 -4.93 17.92 4.50
CA ASP A 173 -6.07 18.50 5.22
C ASP A 173 -7.26 18.71 4.27
N GLU A 174 -7.02 19.27 3.08
CA GLU A 174 -8.07 19.43 2.06
C GLU A 174 -8.54 18.08 1.48
N LEU A 175 -7.64 17.11 1.34
CA LEU A 175 -8.01 15.73 0.98
C LEU A 175 -8.99 15.14 2.00
N LEU A 176 -8.72 15.31 3.29
CA LEU A 176 -9.57 14.81 4.36
C LEU A 176 -10.91 15.56 4.42
N LYS A 177 -10.88 16.89 4.36
CA LYS A 177 -12.07 17.76 4.37
C LYS A 177 -13.01 17.42 3.23
N LEU A 178 -12.51 17.40 1.99
CA LEU A 178 -13.32 17.03 0.81
C LEU A 178 -13.91 15.62 0.93
N PHE A 179 -13.15 14.67 1.47
CA PHE A 179 -13.66 13.31 1.68
C PHE A 179 -14.81 13.30 2.70
N SER A 180 -14.65 14.01 3.81
CA SER A 180 -15.70 14.17 4.82
C SER A 180 -16.93 14.86 4.23
N ASP A 181 -16.77 15.90 3.42
CA ASP A 181 -17.87 16.59 2.74
C ASP A 181 -18.61 15.64 1.78
N ILE A 182 -17.92 14.78 1.04
CA ILE A 182 -18.55 13.72 0.22
C ILE A 182 -19.37 12.76 1.07
N CYS A 183 -18.88 12.39 2.26
CA CYS A 183 -19.61 11.52 3.19
C CYS A 183 -20.84 12.20 3.79
N VAL A 184 -20.77 13.50 4.14
CA VAL A 184 -21.90 14.26 4.68
C VAL A 184 -23.01 14.42 3.64
N ASP A 185 -22.65 14.76 2.40
CA ASP A 185 -23.60 14.93 1.30
C ASP A 185 -23.80 13.66 0.47
N TRP A 186 -23.58 12.47 1.06
CA TRP A 186 -23.61 11.19 0.32
C TRP A 186 -24.90 10.99 -0.49
N TYR A 187 -26.04 11.41 0.06
CA TYR A 187 -27.34 11.32 -0.59
C TYR A 187 -27.39 11.99 -1.98
N LYS A 188 -26.57 13.02 -2.23
CA LYS A 188 -26.46 13.69 -3.53
C LYS A 188 -25.67 12.85 -4.55
N PHE A 189 -24.80 11.97 -4.07
CA PHE A 189 -23.90 11.16 -4.90
C PHE A 189 -24.35 9.71 -5.11
N ASP A 190 -25.18 9.16 -4.22
CA ASP A 190 -25.50 7.72 -4.15
C ASP A 190 -25.89 7.12 -5.51
N HIS A 191 -26.74 7.82 -6.26
CA HIS A 191 -27.22 7.38 -7.58
C HIS A 191 -26.15 7.32 -8.68
N GLN A 192 -24.98 7.94 -8.48
CA GLN A 192 -23.88 7.98 -9.44
C GLN A 192 -22.82 6.89 -9.19
N VAL A 193 -22.93 6.18 -8.07
CA VAL A 193 -21.87 5.28 -7.57
C VAL A 193 -22.00 3.90 -8.21
N ASN A 194 -21.13 3.63 -9.18
CA ASN A 194 -20.93 2.28 -9.70
C ASN A 194 -19.76 1.58 -8.99
N GLU A 195 -19.56 0.30 -9.28
CA GLU A 195 -18.50 -0.50 -8.63
C GLU A 195 -17.09 0.10 -8.78
N LYS A 196 -16.78 0.82 -9.88
CA LYS A 196 -15.46 1.44 -10.09
C LYS A 196 -15.27 2.66 -9.21
N ILE A 197 -16.32 3.49 -9.08
CA ILE A 197 -16.32 4.68 -8.21
C ILE A 197 -16.26 4.24 -6.75
N PHE A 198 -17.07 3.25 -6.37
CA PHE A 198 -17.04 2.65 -5.05
C PHE A 198 -15.66 2.08 -4.69
N GLU A 199 -15.03 1.32 -5.60
CA GLU A 199 -13.68 0.79 -5.40
C GLU A 199 -12.67 1.91 -5.07
N LYS A 200 -12.74 3.05 -5.76
CA LYS A 200 -11.88 4.22 -5.47
C LYS A 200 -12.16 4.82 -4.10
N LEU A 201 -13.43 5.06 -3.78
CA LEU A 201 -13.84 5.62 -2.49
C LEU A 201 -13.37 4.76 -1.32
N LEU A 202 -13.45 3.43 -1.43
CA LEU A 202 -12.92 2.51 -0.40
C LEU A 202 -11.43 2.73 -0.14
N TRP A 203 -10.62 2.90 -1.19
CA TRP A 203 -9.19 3.10 -1.02
C TRP A 203 -8.83 4.50 -0.51
N TYR A 204 -9.57 5.54 -0.90
CA TYR A 204 -9.42 6.87 -0.29
C TYR A 204 -9.79 6.83 1.20
N ALA A 205 -10.90 6.19 1.56
CA ALA A 205 -11.30 5.96 2.94
C ALA A 205 -10.20 5.25 3.74
N PHE A 206 -9.59 4.22 3.14
CA PHE A 206 -8.52 3.45 3.75
C PHE A 206 -7.29 4.32 4.04
N ILE A 207 -6.81 5.08 3.06
CA ILE A 207 -5.64 5.97 3.21
C ILE A 207 -5.93 7.03 4.29
N LEU A 208 -7.17 7.51 4.38
CA LEU A 208 -7.60 8.51 5.34
C LEU A 208 -8.02 7.95 6.71
N ASN A 209 -7.95 6.62 6.92
CA ASN A 209 -8.46 5.93 8.10
C ASN A 209 -9.95 6.18 8.40
N ARG A 210 -10.76 6.42 7.36
CA ARG A 210 -12.21 6.65 7.43
C ARG A 210 -13.02 5.45 6.92
N ASP A 211 -12.48 4.23 7.07
CA ASP A 211 -13.11 2.98 6.61
C ASP A 211 -14.56 2.82 7.13
N LYS A 212 -14.83 3.26 8.37
CA LYS A 212 -16.15 3.16 9.02
C LYS A 212 -17.19 4.09 8.39
N GLU A 213 -16.81 5.33 8.06
CA GLU A 213 -17.72 6.34 7.51
C GLU A 213 -18.32 5.89 6.18
N ILE A 214 -17.50 5.35 5.27
CA ILE A 214 -17.99 4.81 4.00
C ILE A 214 -18.91 3.59 4.21
N LYS A 215 -18.64 2.77 5.22
CA LYS A 215 -19.52 1.63 5.50
C LYS A 215 -20.90 2.07 5.96
N GLU A 216 -20.97 3.15 6.73
CA GLU A 216 -22.21 3.69 7.29
C GLU A 216 -23.02 4.51 6.28
N GLN A 217 -22.35 5.23 5.37
CA GLN A 217 -23.02 6.13 4.42
C GLN A 217 -23.60 5.43 3.19
N ILE A 218 -22.97 4.36 2.70
CA ILE A 218 -23.35 3.79 1.39
C ILE A 218 -24.55 2.85 1.54
N THR A 219 -25.73 3.29 1.08
CA THR A 219 -26.99 2.52 1.12
C THR A 219 -26.84 1.13 0.50
N GLN A 220 -26.06 1.03 -0.59
CA GLN A 220 -25.80 -0.21 -1.31
C GLN A 220 -24.48 -0.88 -0.93
N TYR A 221 -23.91 -0.57 0.25
CA TYR A 221 -22.60 -1.06 0.64
C TYR A 221 -22.51 -2.58 0.55
N ASP A 222 -23.50 -3.29 1.09
CA ASP A 222 -23.50 -4.75 1.15
C ASP A 222 -23.54 -5.43 -0.23
N SER A 223 -24.16 -4.80 -1.23
CA SER A 223 -24.16 -5.32 -2.60
C SER A 223 -22.83 -5.02 -3.29
N LEU A 224 -22.35 -3.77 -3.20
CA LEU A 224 -21.14 -3.30 -3.86
C LEU A 224 -19.87 -3.94 -3.28
N ILE A 225 -19.78 -4.13 -1.95
CA ILE A 225 -18.64 -4.77 -1.29
C ILE A 225 -18.48 -6.24 -1.69
N ARG A 226 -19.57 -6.90 -2.12
CA ARG A 226 -19.55 -8.28 -2.63
C ARG A 226 -19.02 -8.38 -4.05
N SER A 227 -18.83 -7.27 -4.75
CA SER A 227 -18.34 -7.21 -6.13
C SER A 227 -17.11 -8.08 -6.38
N ASN A 228 -17.07 -8.64 -7.59
CA ASN A 228 -15.98 -9.49 -8.05
C ASN A 228 -14.75 -8.74 -8.55
N ARG A 229 -14.83 -7.40 -8.62
CA ARG A 229 -13.70 -6.55 -9.01
C ARG A 229 -12.50 -6.81 -8.10
N TRP A 230 -11.33 -6.89 -8.74
CA TRP A 230 -10.11 -7.26 -8.05
C TRP A 230 -9.75 -6.27 -6.92
N GLY A 231 -9.90 -4.96 -7.15
CA GLY A 231 -9.59 -3.93 -6.15
C GLY A 231 -10.48 -4.04 -4.89
N ILE A 232 -11.77 -4.34 -5.07
CA ILE A 232 -12.71 -4.55 -3.94
C ILE A 232 -12.37 -5.84 -3.19
N LYS A 233 -12.05 -6.93 -3.89
CA LYS A 233 -11.57 -8.18 -3.26
C LYS A 233 -10.30 -7.96 -2.46
N PHE A 234 -9.37 -7.18 -3.01
CA PHE A 234 -8.13 -6.85 -2.33
C PHE A 234 -8.38 -6.00 -1.08
N PHE A 235 -9.21 -4.96 -1.19
CA PHE A 235 -9.63 -4.14 -0.05
C PHE A 235 -10.27 -4.99 1.06
N ARG A 236 -11.19 -5.90 0.72
CA ARG A 236 -11.80 -6.83 1.69
C ARG A 236 -10.77 -7.71 2.39
N TYR A 237 -9.78 -8.21 1.67
CA TYR A 237 -8.71 -9.00 2.25
C TYR A 237 -7.88 -8.16 3.24
N VAL A 238 -7.49 -6.95 2.83
CA VAL A 238 -6.69 -6.02 3.64
C VAL A 238 -7.44 -5.64 4.93
N THR A 239 -8.68 -5.18 4.83
CA THR A 239 -9.50 -4.79 6.00
C THR A 239 -9.78 -5.97 6.93
N LYS A 240 -10.08 -7.16 6.40
CA LYS A 240 -10.20 -8.39 7.20
C LYS A 240 -8.89 -8.79 7.88
N SER A 241 -7.74 -8.58 7.25
CA SER A 241 -6.44 -8.84 7.88
C SER A 241 -6.14 -7.86 9.01
N PHE A 242 -6.71 -6.65 8.98
CA PHE A 242 -6.54 -5.64 10.03
C PHE A 242 -7.62 -5.63 11.11
N SER A 243 -8.73 -6.37 10.96
CA SER A 243 -9.73 -6.51 12.03
C SER A 243 -9.13 -7.11 13.31
N GLU A 244 -9.78 -6.92 14.46
CA GLU A 244 -9.34 -7.42 15.77
C GLU A 244 -9.00 -8.92 15.75
N THR A 245 -9.87 -9.72 15.14
CA THR A 245 -9.71 -11.17 14.99
C THR A 245 -8.89 -11.58 13.75
N GLY A 246 -8.47 -10.60 12.95
CA GLY A 246 -7.81 -10.83 11.67
C GLY A 246 -6.37 -11.29 11.82
N TYR A 247 -5.97 -12.33 11.09
CA TYR A 247 -4.57 -12.74 10.95
C TYR A 247 -3.95 -12.14 9.68
N ILE A 248 -2.76 -11.54 9.80
CA ILE A 248 -2.00 -11.05 8.65
C ILE A 248 -1.11 -12.16 8.12
N ASN A 249 -1.51 -12.79 7.01
CA ASN A 249 -0.57 -13.55 6.20
C ASN A 249 0.26 -12.57 5.34
N LYS A 250 1.47 -12.25 5.82
CA LYS A 250 2.38 -11.27 5.20
C LYS A 250 2.72 -11.62 3.76
N GLU A 251 2.94 -12.90 3.46
CA GLU A 251 3.36 -13.33 2.13
C GLU A 251 2.26 -13.17 1.10
N LYS A 252 1.06 -13.63 1.46
CA LYS A 252 -0.13 -13.44 0.63
C LYS A 252 -0.41 -11.96 0.43
N LEU A 253 -0.24 -11.13 1.46
CA LEU A 253 -0.40 -9.68 1.34
C LEU A 253 0.63 -9.07 0.38
N LEU A 254 1.91 -9.46 0.46
CA LEU A 254 2.96 -9.00 -0.46
C LEU A 254 2.70 -9.44 -1.90
N LEU A 255 2.22 -10.66 -2.12
CA LEU A 255 1.79 -11.14 -3.44
C LEU A 255 0.66 -10.26 -4.00
N LEU A 256 -0.35 -9.96 -3.19
CA LEU A 256 -1.47 -9.10 -3.58
C LEU A 256 -1.01 -7.65 -3.86
N ILE A 257 -0.09 -7.10 -3.05
CA ILE A 257 0.53 -5.79 -3.30
C ILE A 257 1.25 -5.79 -4.66
N ASN A 258 2.02 -6.84 -4.97
CA ASN A 258 2.71 -6.96 -6.25
C ASN A 258 1.75 -7.09 -7.44
N SER A 259 0.61 -7.76 -7.26
CA SER A 259 -0.48 -7.75 -8.23
C SER A 259 -1.13 -6.37 -8.36
N PHE A 260 -1.35 -5.66 -7.25
CA PHE A 260 -1.95 -4.33 -7.22
C PHE A 260 -1.14 -3.30 -8.01
N LYS A 261 0.19 -3.34 -7.91
CA LYS A 261 1.10 -2.49 -8.70
C LYS A 261 0.81 -2.55 -10.21
N LYS A 262 0.34 -3.69 -10.71
CA LYS A 262 0.03 -3.93 -12.13
C LYS A 262 -1.41 -3.58 -12.52
N VAL A 263 -2.29 -3.29 -11.56
CA VAL A 263 -3.70 -2.97 -11.83
C VAL A 263 -3.81 -1.65 -12.58
N LYS A 264 -4.66 -1.61 -13.61
CA LYS A 264 -4.99 -0.39 -14.36
C LYS A 264 -6.07 0.41 -13.64
N GLY A 265 -6.10 1.72 -13.86
CA GLY A 265 -7.13 2.61 -13.30
C GLY A 265 -6.74 3.29 -11.99
N TYR A 266 -5.52 3.07 -11.50
CA TYR A 266 -4.88 3.85 -10.45
C TYR A 266 -3.64 4.54 -11.00
N SER A 267 -3.42 5.78 -10.59
CA SER A 267 -2.17 6.50 -10.82
C SER A 267 -1.02 5.87 -10.03
N ALA A 268 0.22 6.27 -10.33
CA ALA A 268 1.39 5.81 -9.58
C ALA A 268 1.31 6.24 -8.11
N ILE A 269 0.98 7.51 -7.87
CA ILE A 269 0.86 8.08 -6.51
C ILE A 269 -0.26 7.44 -5.68
N GLU A 270 -1.41 7.11 -6.28
CA GLU A 270 -2.48 6.40 -5.57
C GLU A 270 -2.01 5.00 -5.14
N LYS A 271 -1.32 4.28 -6.03
CA LYS A 271 -0.77 2.95 -5.70
C LYS A 271 0.24 3.03 -4.59
N GLU A 272 1.15 4.00 -4.66
CA GLU A 272 2.17 4.23 -3.65
C GLU A 272 1.54 4.54 -2.29
N SER A 273 0.63 5.51 -2.24
CA SER A 273 -0.07 5.91 -1.02
C SER A 273 -0.85 4.75 -0.38
N ILE A 274 -1.56 3.95 -1.17
CA ILE A 274 -2.28 2.77 -0.68
C ILE A 274 -1.29 1.73 -0.12
N ILE A 275 -0.22 1.44 -0.85
CA ILE A 275 0.78 0.43 -0.45
C ILE A 275 1.51 0.86 0.81
N GLU A 276 1.94 2.13 0.88
CA GLU A 276 2.60 2.70 2.05
C GLU A 276 1.68 2.58 3.28
N HIS A 277 0.41 2.94 3.15
CA HIS A 277 -0.55 2.85 4.24
C HIS A 277 -0.82 1.41 4.68
N ILE A 278 -0.91 0.46 3.74
CA ILE A 278 -0.99 -0.97 4.06
C ILE A 278 0.24 -1.41 4.87
N LEU A 279 1.45 -1.07 4.40
CA LEU A 279 2.69 -1.47 5.06
C LEU A 279 2.84 -0.82 6.45
N LYS A 280 2.38 0.42 6.60
CA LYS A 280 2.31 1.12 7.89
C LYS A 280 1.40 0.36 8.87
N ARG A 281 0.15 0.06 8.48
CA ARG A 281 -0.78 -0.71 9.34
C ARG A 281 -0.28 -2.13 9.64
N VAL A 282 0.47 -2.76 8.73
CA VAL A 282 1.15 -4.05 8.96
C VAL A 282 2.21 -3.93 10.05
N LYS A 283 2.98 -2.84 10.09
CA LYS A 283 3.98 -2.59 11.14
C LYS A 283 3.30 -2.34 12.48
N GLU A 284 2.29 -1.48 12.52
CA GLU A 284 1.51 -1.15 13.72
C GLU A 284 0.89 -2.42 14.35
N LYS A 285 0.26 -3.26 13.53
CA LYS A 285 -0.34 -4.51 14.02
C LYS A 285 0.69 -5.54 14.49
N GLN A 286 1.91 -5.56 13.93
CA GLN A 286 2.98 -6.43 14.44
C GLN A 286 3.53 -5.98 15.78
N VAL A 287 3.66 -4.66 15.96
CA VAL A 287 4.07 -4.08 17.25
C VAL A 287 3.08 -4.46 18.35
N MET A 288 1.78 -4.51 18.04
CA MET A 288 0.75 -4.99 18.98
C MET A 288 0.82 -6.49 19.30
N ILE A 289 1.54 -7.32 18.52
CA ILE A 289 1.70 -8.76 18.79
C ILE A 289 2.96 -9.02 19.64
N GLY A 290 3.92 -8.09 19.67
CA GLY A 290 5.13 -8.16 20.50
C GLY A 290 4.89 -7.65 21.92
N VAL A 291 4.06 -8.37 22.69
CA VAL A 291 3.66 -7.96 24.04
C VAL A 291 4.39 -8.80 25.09
N GLU A 292 5.01 -8.15 26.06
CA GLU A 292 5.69 -8.81 27.19
C GLU A 292 4.70 -8.93 28.36
N ARG A 293 4.76 -10.07 29.07
CA ARG A 293 3.88 -10.34 30.22
C ARG A 293 4.43 -9.68 31.48
N LEU A 294 3.65 -8.78 32.05
CA LEU A 294 3.96 -8.13 33.33
C LEU A 294 3.37 -8.91 34.49
N VAL A 295 4.04 -8.82 35.64
CA VAL A 295 3.43 -9.18 36.92
C VAL A 295 2.83 -7.93 37.52
N SER A 296 1.51 -7.89 37.62
CA SER A 296 0.82 -6.80 38.29
C SER A 296 1.11 -6.80 39.78
N TYR A 297 1.44 -5.64 40.34
CA TYR A 297 1.51 -5.46 41.78
C TYR A 297 0.15 -4.96 42.27
N ASN A 298 -0.55 -5.77 43.08
CA ASN A 298 -1.89 -5.46 43.59
C ASN A 298 -2.93 -5.16 42.49
N LEU A 299 -3.29 -6.15 41.68
CA LEU A 299 -4.64 -6.13 41.11
C LEU A 299 -5.63 -6.19 42.28
N PRO A 300 -6.64 -5.30 42.36
CA PRO A 300 -7.67 -5.40 43.38
C PRO A 300 -8.27 -6.81 43.36
N PRO A 301 -8.25 -7.56 44.48
CA PRO A 301 -8.81 -8.89 44.53
C PRO A 301 -10.32 -8.80 44.28
N GLY A 302 -10.79 -9.31 43.13
CA GLY A 302 -12.21 -9.41 42.79
C GLY A 302 -12.61 -8.84 41.43
N ASP A 303 -11.77 -8.05 40.77
CA ASP A 303 -12.08 -7.49 39.45
C ASP A 303 -11.90 -8.57 38.37
N LYS A 304 -13.01 -9.25 38.04
CA LYS A 304 -13.10 -10.06 36.83
C LYS A 304 -13.04 -9.11 35.64
N LEU A 305 -11.86 -9.00 35.02
CA LEU A 305 -11.65 -8.28 33.77
C LEU A 305 -12.63 -8.87 32.73
N SER A 306 -13.67 -8.11 32.39
CA SER A 306 -14.81 -8.60 31.61
C SER A 306 -14.52 -8.69 30.11
N ASP A 307 -13.52 -7.94 29.62
CA ASP A 307 -13.22 -7.82 28.20
C ASP A 307 -11.76 -8.09 27.81
N ILE A 308 -11.62 -8.57 26.58
CA ILE A 308 -10.37 -9.00 25.93
C ILE A 308 -9.58 -7.76 25.48
N ASN A 309 -8.30 -7.66 25.81
CA ASN A 309 -7.43 -6.55 25.41
C ASN A 309 -7.94 -5.17 25.86
N GLN A 310 -8.62 -5.12 27.01
CA GLN A 310 -9.02 -3.85 27.57
C GLN A 310 -7.78 -3.10 28.04
N GLU A 311 -7.66 -1.83 27.64
CA GLU A 311 -6.69 -0.91 28.23
C GLU A 311 -7.09 -0.67 29.68
N ILE A 312 -6.21 -1.08 30.59
CA ILE A 312 -6.37 -0.93 32.03
C ILE A 312 -5.20 -0.14 32.58
N LEU A 313 -5.50 0.77 33.50
CA LEU A 313 -4.48 1.44 34.30
C LEU A 313 -4.09 0.54 35.46
N ILE A 314 -2.82 0.16 35.50
CA ILE A 314 -2.28 -0.70 36.55
C ILE A 314 -1.23 0.04 37.36
N ASN A 315 -1.14 -0.31 38.64
CA ASN A 315 -0.03 0.12 39.49
C ASN A 315 1.09 -0.91 39.36
N LEU A 316 2.25 -0.44 38.94
CA LEU A 316 3.42 -1.25 38.70
C LEU A 316 4.51 -0.87 39.72
N ALA A 317 4.99 -1.86 40.46
CA ALA A 317 6.04 -1.66 41.44
C ALA A 317 7.40 -1.61 40.74
N VAL A 318 8.15 -0.55 41.01
CA VAL A 318 9.58 -0.43 40.72
C VAL A 318 10.33 -0.82 41.98
N TYR A 319 11.20 -1.81 41.91
CA TYR A 319 11.98 -2.32 43.05
C TYR A 319 13.38 -1.70 43.09
N GLU A 320 14.01 -1.65 44.25
CA GLU A 320 15.40 -1.16 44.36
C GLU A 320 16.42 -2.07 43.68
N ASN A 321 16.08 -3.35 43.46
CA ASN A 321 16.99 -4.33 42.86
C ASN A 321 16.22 -5.52 42.25
N LYS A 322 16.94 -6.37 41.50
CA LYS A 322 16.41 -7.59 40.85
C LYS A 322 15.85 -8.64 41.82
N LYS A 323 16.23 -8.62 43.10
CA LYS A 323 15.72 -9.55 44.12
C LYS A 323 14.33 -9.15 44.63
N MET A 324 13.82 -7.98 44.23
CA MET A 324 12.48 -7.48 44.59
C MET A 324 12.26 -7.37 46.09
N THR A 325 13.31 -7.08 46.87
CA THR A 325 13.23 -7.06 48.34
C THR A 325 12.52 -5.84 48.90
N LYS A 326 12.61 -4.70 48.21
CA LYS A 326 12.04 -3.42 48.64
C LYS A 326 11.53 -2.65 47.43
N ILE A 327 10.30 -2.14 47.55
CA ILE A 327 9.68 -1.29 46.54
C ILE A 327 10.33 0.08 46.64
N TYR A 328 10.92 0.52 45.53
CA TYR A 328 11.50 1.84 45.37
C TYR A 328 10.41 2.90 45.16
N LYS A 329 9.48 2.64 44.24
CA LYS A 329 8.28 3.45 44.00
C LYS A 329 7.21 2.67 43.24
N VAL A 330 5.99 3.20 43.21
CA VAL A 330 4.88 2.65 42.41
C VAL A 330 4.57 3.64 41.30
N ILE A 331 4.44 3.15 40.08
CA ILE A 331 4.10 3.96 38.90
C ILE A 331 2.78 3.45 38.31
N GLN A 332 1.96 4.37 37.81
CA GLN A 332 0.72 4.02 37.13
C GLN A 332 0.99 3.95 35.63
N VAL A 333 0.60 2.83 34.99
CA VAL A 333 0.91 2.56 33.59
C VAL A 333 -0.29 1.93 32.89
N GLU A 334 -0.49 2.28 31.63
CA GLU A 334 -1.50 1.65 30.78
C GLU A 334 -0.98 0.30 30.29
N ALA A 335 -1.81 -0.73 30.43
CA ALA A 335 -1.50 -2.08 30.01
C ALA A 335 -2.75 -2.80 29.49
N PHE A 336 -2.58 -3.99 28.90
CA PHE A 336 -3.65 -4.76 28.29
C PHE A 336 -3.97 -6.02 29.10
N SER A 337 -5.24 -6.26 29.35
CA SER A 337 -5.73 -7.50 29.98
C SER A 337 -5.80 -8.67 28.97
N HIS A 338 -5.55 -9.90 29.43
CA HIS A 338 -5.78 -11.10 28.63
C HIS A 338 -6.99 -11.92 29.11
N PRO A 339 -7.85 -12.41 28.20
CA PRO A 339 -9.16 -13.02 28.52
C PRO A 339 -9.14 -14.24 29.43
N LYS A 340 -8.07 -15.03 29.36
CA LYS A 340 -8.04 -16.39 29.95
C LYS A 340 -7.06 -16.53 31.10
N ARG A 341 -6.35 -15.46 31.44
CA ARG A 341 -5.29 -15.48 32.44
C ARG A 341 -5.30 -14.14 33.15
N GLU A 342 -5.04 -14.12 34.46
CA GLU A 342 -4.80 -12.91 35.28
C GLU A 342 -3.49 -12.19 34.88
N ASP A 343 -3.19 -12.21 33.59
CA ASP A 343 -1.95 -11.76 32.99
C ASP A 343 -2.17 -10.42 32.34
N ILE A 344 -1.27 -9.50 32.67
CA ILE A 344 -1.26 -8.17 32.12
C ILE A 344 -0.11 -8.10 31.13
N TYR A 345 -0.37 -7.48 29.99
CA TYR A 345 0.56 -7.41 28.89
C TYR A 345 0.87 -5.95 28.58
N MET A 346 2.13 -5.65 28.28
CA MET A 346 2.54 -4.32 27.87
C MET A 346 3.42 -4.37 26.64
N ASN A 347 3.28 -3.36 25.79
CA ASN A 347 4.12 -3.21 24.61
C ASN A 347 5.61 -3.19 25.01
N ARG A 348 6.43 -4.05 24.39
CA ARG A 348 7.85 -4.18 24.72
C ARG A 348 8.64 -2.87 24.59
N HIS A 349 8.30 -2.02 23.61
CA HIS A 349 8.96 -0.74 23.42
C HIS A 349 8.65 0.25 24.56
N PHE A 350 7.37 0.30 24.96
CA PHE A 350 6.94 1.12 26.09
C PHE A 350 7.54 0.64 27.41
N LEU A 351 7.60 -0.68 27.62
CA LEU A 351 8.26 -1.28 28.77
C LEU A 351 9.76 -0.93 28.84
N LYS A 352 10.46 -0.94 27.70
CA LYS A 352 11.88 -0.55 27.65
C LYS A 352 12.06 0.91 28.08
N LYS A 353 11.22 1.82 27.56
CA LYS A 353 11.24 3.24 27.93
C LYS A 353 10.95 3.43 29.42
N LEU A 354 9.97 2.70 29.96
CA LEU A 354 9.67 2.72 31.39
C LEU A 354 10.85 2.24 32.23
N ILE A 355 11.58 1.20 31.81
CA ILE A 355 12.77 0.74 32.53
C ILE A 355 13.85 1.85 32.54
N GLU A 356 14.12 2.47 31.39
CA GLU A 356 15.10 3.56 31.24
C GLU A 356 14.73 4.79 32.10
N GLU A 357 13.46 5.20 32.12
CA GLU A 357 12.96 6.34 32.91
C GLU A 357 12.98 6.10 34.43
N ASN A 358 13.13 4.85 34.85
CA ASN A 358 13.04 4.45 36.25
C ASN A 358 14.36 3.89 36.82
N GLU A 359 15.50 4.03 36.12
CA GLU A 359 16.81 3.68 36.64
C GLU A 359 17.18 4.52 37.90
N PRO A 360 17.81 3.94 38.93
CA PRO A 360 18.37 2.59 39.02
C PRO A 360 17.35 1.48 39.42
N GLY A 361 16.06 1.80 39.45
CA GLY A 361 14.99 0.88 39.83
C GLY A 361 14.77 -0.26 38.83
N TYR A 362 14.21 -1.36 39.32
CA TYR A 362 13.96 -2.59 38.56
C TYR A 362 12.47 -2.88 38.45
N ILE A 363 11.97 -3.04 37.23
CA ILE A 363 10.59 -3.45 36.92
C ILE A 363 10.57 -4.95 36.68
N TYR A 364 9.70 -5.68 37.39
CA TYR A 364 9.59 -7.13 37.21
C TYR A 364 8.74 -7.50 35.99
N VAL A 365 9.37 -8.18 35.05
CA VAL A 365 8.72 -8.77 33.88
C VAL A 365 8.67 -10.27 34.11
N LYS A 366 7.50 -10.89 33.93
CA LYS A 366 7.39 -12.33 34.08
C LYS A 366 8.09 -12.96 32.87
N GLU A 367 9.32 -13.41 33.07
CA GLU A 367 9.98 -14.22 32.05
C GLU A 367 9.08 -15.44 31.82
N ASP A 368 8.48 -15.52 30.62
CA ASP A 368 7.74 -16.71 30.24
C ASP A 368 8.66 -17.89 30.49
N ARG A 369 8.18 -18.88 31.28
CA ARG A 369 8.93 -20.09 31.61
C ARG A 369 9.54 -20.61 30.33
N LYS A 370 10.84 -20.35 30.15
CA LYS A 370 11.63 -20.90 29.06
C LYS A 370 11.44 -22.41 29.17
N ALA A 371 10.80 -23.02 28.17
CA ALA A 371 11.16 -24.37 27.80
C ALA A 371 12.69 -24.34 27.65
N ASN A 372 13.37 -25.17 28.46
CA ASN A 372 14.81 -25.28 28.69
C ASN A 372 15.80 -24.38 27.91
N PRO A 373 16.86 -23.88 28.59
CA PRO A 373 17.88 -23.05 27.96
C PRO A 373 18.83 -23.89 27.10
N LYS A 374 18.88 -23.55 25.80
CA LYS A 374 19.97 -23.74 24.79
C LYS A 374 19.29 -23.45 23.44
N GLU A 375 19.67 -22.50 22.60
CA GLU A 375 20.93 -21.82 22.32
C GLU A 375 20.65 -20.36 21.93
N GLU A 376 21.70 -19.53 22.01
CA GLU A 376 21.74 -18.19 21.43
C GLU A 376 21.34 -18.26 19.95
N ILE A 377 20.22 -17.64 19.58
CA ILE A 377 19.90 -17.40 18.18
C ILE A 377 20.68 -16.16 17.77
N GLU A 378 21.93 -16.40 17.34
CA GLU A 378 22.56 -15.57 16.32
C GLU A 378 21.61 -15.48 15.13
N SER A 379 21.28 -14.25 14.74
CA SER A 379 20.45 -13.96 13.60
C SER A 379 21.24 -14.20 12.31
N GLU A 380 21.41 -15.46 11.93
CA GLU A 380 21.65 -15.81 10.53
C GLU A 380 20.33 -16.33 9.95
N THR A 381 19.87 -15.66 8.90
CA THR A 381 18.82 -16.17 8.03
C THR A 381 19.24 -17.54 7.48
N GLU A 382 18.82 -18.63 8.13
CA GLU A 382 19.08 -19.98 7.65
C GLU A 382 18.39 -20.19 6.30
N TRP A 383 19.16 -19.99 5.23
CA TRP A 383 18.82 -20.50 3.92
C TRP A 383 18.59 -22.02 4.03
N PHE A 384 17.55 -22.51 3.36
CA PHE A 384 17.25 -23.94 3.28
C PHE A 384 18.51 -24.71 2.86
N LYS A 385 19.16 -25.40 3.81
CA LYS A 385 20.28 -26.29 3.53
C LYS A 385 19.74 -27.58 2.93
N TRP A 386 20.29 -27.99 1.79
CA TRP A 386 19.91 -29.25 1.16
C TRP A 386 20.24 -30.43 2.10
N PRO A 387 19.30 -31.35 2.37
CA PRO A 387 19.53 -32.43 3.33
C PRO A 387 20.59 -33.42 2.83
N SER A 388 21.46 -33.87 3.73
CA SER A 388 22.39 -34.98 3.48
C SER A 388 21.66 -36.32 3.61
N THR A 389 22.15 -37.34 2.89
CA THR A 389 21.68 -38.74 2.97
C THR A 389 22.67 -39.64 3.71
N ASP A 390 23.72 -39.08 4.30
CA ASP A 390 24.70 -39.82 5.09
C ASP A 390 24.20 -40.05 6.52
N VAL A 391 24.54 -41.21 7.08
CA VAL A 391 24.21 -41.57 8.46
C VAL A 391 25.34 -41.05 9.36
N ILE A 392 25.36 -39.74 9.63
CA ILE A 392 26.28 -39.15 10.61
C ILE A 392 25.55 -39.08 11.95
N SER A 393 26.17 -39.64 12.99
CA SER A 393 25.66 -39.68 14.36
C SER A 393 25.84 -38.33 15.06
N ASN A 394 25.05 -37.32 14.67
CA ASN A 394 24.92 -36.07 15.42
C ASN A 394 23.61 -36.09 16.25
N PRO A 395 23.64 -35.69 17.54
CA PRO A 395 22.46 -35.76 18.42
C PRO A 395 21.29 -34.82 18.05
N ASP A 396 21.53 -33.78 17.24
CA ASP A 396 20.54 -32.73 16.96
C ASP A 396 19.58 -33.00 15.78
N ASP A 397 19.70 -34.14 15.09
CA ASP A 397 18.83 -34.52 13.97
C ASP A 397 17.54 -35.27 14.43
N SER A 398 17.10 -35.05 15.67
CA SER A 398 16.03 -35.83 16.32
C SER A 398 14.60 -35.54 15.84
N ASN A 399 14.39 -34.60 14.92
CA ASN A 399 13.07 -34.25 14.39
C ASN A 399 12.57 -35.11 13.21
N ASP A 400 13.37 -36.06 12.71
CA ASP A 400 13.05 -36.81 11.48
C ASP A 400 12.37 -38.19 11.71
N SER A 401 11.97 -38.50 12.94
CA SER A 401 11.20 -39.72 13.22
C SER A 401 9.70 -39.51 12.98
N ILE A 402 9.28 -39.51 11.70
CA ILE A 402 7.89 -39.82 11.36
C ILE A 402 7.62 -41.20 11.98
N GLY A 403 6.71 -41.25 12.96
CA GLY A 403 6.39 -42.48 13.68
C GLY A 403 6.19 -43.63 12.70
N LEU A 404 6.85 -44.77 12.95
CA LEU A 404 6.94 -45.95 12.07
C LEU A 404 5.60 -46.47 11.52
N ASN A 405 4.47 -45.99 12.06
CA ASN A 405 3.11 -46.39 11.69
C ASN A 405 2.31 -45.34 10.89
N GLU A 406 2.81 -44.11 10.69
CA GLU A 406 2.09 -43.09 9.93
C GLU A 406 2.52 -43.05 8.45
N LYS A 407 1.53 -43.11 7.54
CA LYS A 407 1.79 -42.92 6.11
C LYS A 407 2.28 -41.50 5.88
N SER A 408 3.52 -41.33 5.41
CA SER A 408 4.06 -40.02 5.02
C SER A 408 3.13 -39.31 4.02
N GLU A 409 3.09 -37.98 4.07
CA GLU A 409 2.32 -37.16 3.12
C GLU A 409 2.65 -37.48 1.65
N LEU A 410 3.92 -37.79 1.36
CA LEU A 410 4.35 -38.27 0.05
C LEU A 410 3.63 -39.56 -0.35
N ARG A 411 3.55 -40.53 0.56
CA ARG A 411 2.87 -41.81 0.32
C ARG A 411 1.36 -41.63 0.13
N LYS A 412 0.72 -40.73 0.88
CA LYS A 412 -0.71 -40.38 0.70
C LYS A 412 -1.00 -39.82 -0.69
N ARG A 413 -0.03 -39.14 -1.30
CA ARG A 413 -0.11 -38.55 -2.64
C ARG A 413 0.40 -39.49 -3.76
N GLY A 414 0.63 -40.76 -3.44
CA GLY A 414 1.00 -41.80 -4.42
C GLY A 414 2.51 -41.94 -4.68
N TYR A 415 3.37 -41.20 -3.99
CA TYR A 415 4.82 -41.37 -4.11
C TYR A 415 5.27 -42.62 -3.37
N GLN A 416 5.77 -43.61 -4.12
CA GLN A 416 6.34 -44.86 -3.60
C GLN A 416 7.37 -45.39 -4.60
N ILE A 417 8.38 -46.14 -4.14
CA ILE A 417 9.40 -46.71 -5.03
C ILE A 417 8.89 -47.96 -5.75
N THR A 418 8.32 -48.90 -5.01
CA THR A 418 7.82 -50.16 -5.57
C THR A 418 6.64 -49.91 -6.50
N GLY A 419 6.68 -50.47 -7.71
CA GLY A 419 5.58 -50.39 -8.67
C GLY A 419 5.43 -49.05 -9.39
N THR A 420 6.42 -48.16 -9.33
CA THR A 420 6.39 -46.91 -10.10
C THR A 420 7.70 -46.68 -10.88
N THR A 421 7.58 -46.10 -12.07
CA THR A 421 8.75 -45.70 -12.87
C THR A 421 9.30 -44.35 -12.40
N ARG A 422 10.55 -44.05 -12.75
CA ARG A 422 11.19 -42.74 -12.48
C ARG A 422 10.36 -41.57 -13.01
N GLU A 423 9.73 -41.72 -14.17
CA GLU A 423 8.88 -40.71 -14.80
C GLU A 423 7.58 -40.49 -14.01
N GLN A 424 6.97 -41.57 -13.54
CA GLN A 424 5.75 -41.51 -12.73
C GLN A 424 6.03 -40.84 -11.38
N ARG A 425 7.08 -41.25 -10.68
CA ARG A 425 7.51 -40.61 -9.42
C ARG A 425 7.83 -39.14 -9.62
N TRP A 426 8.50 -38.81 -10.72
CA TRP A 426 8.82 -37.43 -11.04
C TRP A 426 7.56 -36.58 -11.28
N ARG A 427 6.57 -37.07 -12.03
CA ARG A 427 5.28 -36.38 -12.21
C ARG A 427 4.57 -36.14 -10.88
N ILE A 428 4.63 -37.10 -9.97
CA ILE A 428 4.06 -36.96 -8.62
C ILE A 428 4.80 -35.88 -7.84
N LEU A 429 6.14 -35.90 -7.81
CA LEU A 429 6.94 -34.88 -7.14
C LEU A 429 6.71 -33.48 -7.71
N GLN A 430 6.53 -33.33 -9.02
CA GLN A 430 6.20 -32.05 -9.65
C GLN A 430 4.87 -31.46 -9.18
N ARG A 431 3.89 -32.31 -8.82
CA ARG A 431 2.60 -31.86 -8.28
C ARG A 431 2.68 -31.58 -6.78
N ILE A 432 3.46 -32.37 -6.03
CA ILE A 432 3.54 -32.25 -4.56
C ILE A 432 4.40 -31.06 -4.12
N VAL A 433 5.49 -30.77 -4.84
CA VAL A 433 6.44 -29.71 -4.45
C VAL A 433 5.78 -28.32 -4.31
N PRO A 434 4.89 -27.88 -5.23
CA PRO A 434 4.11 -26.64 -5.05
C PRO A 434 3.16 -26.65 -3.85
N ASP A 435 2.59 -27.82 -3.51
CA ASP A 435 1.56 -27.94 -2.48
C ASP A 435 2.14 -28.00 -1.05
N ILE A 436 3.24 -28.75 -0.86
CA ILE A 436 3.81 -29.08 0.45
C ILE A 436 5.17 -28.41 0.69
N GLY A 437 5.81 -27.90 -0.37
CA GLY A 437 7.10 -27.21 -0.34
C GLY A 437 8.31 -28.14 -0.50
N LEU A 438 9.33 -27.68 -1.22
CA LEU A 438 10.54 -28.47 -1.51
C LEU A 438 11.29 -28.91 -0.26
N LYS A 439 11.40 -28.06 0.76
CA LYS A 439 12.08 -28.39 2.02
C LYS A 439 11.50 -29.68 2.60
N LYS A 440 10.19 -29.70 2.85
CA LYS A 440 9.51 -30.86 3.43
C LYS A 440 9.62 -32.11 2.56
N VAL A 441 9.50 -31.97 1.23
CA VAL A 441 9.68 -33.09 0.29
C VAL A 441 11.11 -33.65 0.35
N ALA A 442 12.12 -32.79 0.28
CA ALA A 442 13.54 -33.18 0.28
C ALA A 442 13.93 -33.85 1.61
N TYR A 443 13.57 -33.27 2.75
CA TYR A 443 13.83 -33.86 4.07
C TYR A 443 13.09 -35.18 4.25
N THR A 444 11.84 -35.31 3.78
CA THR A 444 11.12 -36.60 3.86
C THR A 444 11.83 -37.71 3.06
N ILE A 445 12.31 -37.41 1.84
CA ILE A 445 13.02 -38.40 1.03
C ILE A 445 14.40 -38.72 1.65
N ALA A 446 15.13 -37.70 2.11
CA ALA A 446 16.43 -37.89 2.77
C ALA A 446 16.29 -38.69 4.07
N GLY A 447 15.25 -38.43 4.86
CA GLY A 447 14.92 -39.19 6.06
C GLY A 447 14.63 -40.67 5.76
N ASN A 448 13.93 -40.98 4.67
CA ASN A 448 13.74 -42.37 4.23
C ASN A 448 15.07 -43.06 3.87
N VAL A 449 15.99 -42.33 3.22
CA VAL A 449 17.33 -42.85 2.90
C VAL A 449 18.13 -43.10 4.18
N LYS A 450 18.20 -42.13 5.09
CA LYS A 450 18.88 -42.27 6.39
C LYS A 450 18.31 -43.42 7.20
N LEU A 451 16.98 -43.53 7.29
CA LEU A 451 16.29 -44.58 8.02
C LEU A 451 16.60 -45.97 7.47
N ARG A 452 16.74 -46.13 6.14
CA ARG A 452 17.11 -47.43 5.55
C ARG A 452 18.60 -47.72 5.64
N LYS A 453 19.47 -46.72 5.46
CA LYS A 453 20.93 -46.89 5.65
C LYS A 453 21.30 -47.20 7.11
N GLY A 454 20.56 -46.65 8.07
CA GLY A 454 20.79 -46.85 9.50
C GLY A 454 20.35 -48.21 10.06
N GLN A 455 19.66 -49.04 9.27
CA GLN A 455 19.31 -50.41 9.68
C GLN A 455 20.53 -51.34 9.53
N LYS A 456 20.62 -52.39 10.36
CA LYS A 456 21.66 -53.43 10.21
C LYS A 456 21.59 -54.03 8.80
N ASP A 457 22.70 -53.96 8.07
CA ASP A 457 22.83 -54.35 6.65
C ASP A 457 21.86 -53.63 5.70
N GLY A 458 21.32 -52.49 6.12
CA GLY A 458 20.26 -51.77 5.42
C GLY A 458 20.70 -51.17 4.09
N SER A 459 21.96 -50.73 3.98
CA SER A 459 22.54 -50.22 2.73
C SER A 459 22.52 -51.25 1.60
N GLU A 460 22.80 -52.52 1.90
CA GLU A 460 22.74 -53.61 0.92
C GLU A 460 21.30 -54.08 0.70
N LYS A 461 20.55 -54.31 1.78
CA LYS A 461 19.18 -54.83 1.71
C LYS A 461 18.22 -53.90 0.97
N PHE A 462 18.37 -52.59 1.14
CA PHE A 462 17.51 -51.58 0.53
C PHE A 462 18.19 -50.80 -0.60
N ARG A 463 19.28 -51.34 -1.17
CA ARG A 463 20.09 -50.69 -2.20
C ARG A 463 19.25 -50.09 -3.32
N PHE A 464 18.31 -50.87 -3.86
CA PHE A 464 17.40 -50.40 -4.93
C PHE A 464 16.58 -49.16 -4.51
N ALA A 465 15.95 -49.19 -3.34
CA ALA A 465 15.12 -48.07 -2.88
C ALA A 465 15.95 -46.82 -2.56
N ILE A 466 17.12 -47.01 -1.95
CA ILE A 466 18.08 -45.95 -1.65
C ILE A 466 18.51 -45.26 -2.95
N THR A 467 18.92 -46.03 -3.96
CA THR A 467 19.33 -45.49 -5.26
C THR A 467 18.21 -44.69 -5.95
N GLU A 468 16.97 -45.17 -5.90
CA GLU A 468 15.85 -44.47 -6.51
C GLU A 468 15.47 -43.17 -5.76
N TRP A 469 15.56 -43.15 -4.42
CA TRP A 469 15.37 -41.93 -3.63
C TRP A 469 16.48 -40.90 -3.85
N GLU A 470 17.74 -41.34 -3.91
CA GLU A 470 18.88 -40.46 -4.19
C GLU A 470 18.81 -39.87 -5.60
N TYR A 471 18.35 -40.66 -6.58
CA TYR A 471 18.07 -40.17 -7.93
C TYR A 471 17.00 -39.06 -7.92
N ASP A 472 15.89 -39.28 -7.22
CA ASP A 472 14.80 -38.32 -7.13
C ASP A 472 15.25 -37.03 -6.41
N LEU A 473 16.05 -37.14 -5.34
CA LEU A 473 16.67 -36.01 -4.64
C LEU A 473 17.60 -35.21 -5.56
N ALA A 474 18.50 -35.88 -6.28
CA ALA A 474 19.41 -35.22 -7.22
C ALA A 474 18.63 -34.44 -8.29
N LYS A 475 17.53 -35.02 -8.79
CA LYS A 475 16.65 -34.39 -9.79
C LYS A 475 15.87 -33.20 -9.21
N LEU A 476 15.37 -33.31 -7.98
CA LEU A 476 14.74 -32.20 -7.25
C LEU A 476 15.73 -31.05 -7.02
N LYS A 477 16.96 -31.38 -6.60
CA LYS A 477 18.04 -30.40 -6.39
C LYS A 477 18.32 -29.66 -7.69
N LYS A 478 18.57 -30.39 -8.79
CA LYS A 478 18.85 -29.81 -10.10
C LYS A 478 17.73 -28.91 -10.62
N LYS A 479 16.46 -29.26 -10.39
CA LYS A 479 15.32 -28.50 -10.93
C LYS A 479 14.90 -27.31 -10.06
N TYR A 480 14.87 -27.48 -8.75
CA TYR A 480 14.23 -26.53 -7.83
C TYR A 480 15.19 -25.88 -6.84
N TYR A 481 16.35 -26.49 -6.58
CA TYR A 481 17.34 -25.94 -5.66
C TYR A 481 18.33 -25.06 -6.41
N LYS A 482 17.87 -23.85 -6.74
CA LYS A 482 18.77 -22.73 -7.05
C LYS A 482 19.13 -22.12 -5.70
N LYS A 483 20.42 -21.89 -5.42
CA LYS A 483 20.89 -21.34 -4.15
C LYS A 483 20.20 -20.01 -3.75
N ASP A 484 19.48 -19.39 -4.69
CA ASP A 484 18.76 -18.11 -4.55
C ASP A 484 17.22 -18.23 -4.62
N PHE A 485 16.63 -19.42 -4.50
CA PHE A 485 15.17 -19.59 -4.59
C PHE A 485 14.47 -19.36 -3.23
N ASN A 486 13.83 -18.21 -3.08
CA ASN A 486 12.92 -17.94 -1.97
C ASN A 486 11.60 -18.73 -2.14
N TRP A 487 11.42 -19.75 -1.30
CA TRP A 487 10.16 -20.50 -1.24
C TRP A 487 9.02 -19.63 -0.69
N PRO A 488 7.79 -19.77 -1.22
CA PRO A 488 6.61 -19.27 -0.52
C PRO A 488 6.51 -20.02 0.83
N LYS A 489 6.57 -19.28 1.94
CA LYS A 489 6.40 -19.83 3.28
C LYS A 489 4.92 -20.14 3.48
N THR A 490 4.67 -21.39 3.84
CA THR A 490 3.38 -21.95 4.30
C THR A 490 2.80 -21.18 5.47
#